data_AF-A0A0D6AWT8-F1
#
_entry.id   AF-A0A0D6AWT8-F1
#
_cell.length_a   1.000
_cell.length_b   1.000
_cell.length_c   1.000
_cell.angle_alpha   90.00
_cell.angle_beta   90.00
_cell.angle_gamma   90.00
#
_symmetry.space_group_name_H-M   'P 1'
#
loop_
_entity.id
_entity.type
_entity.pdbx_description
1 polymer ?
#
loop_
_entity_poly.entity_id
_entity_poly.type
_entity_poly.pdbx_seq_one_letter_code
_entity_poly.pdbx_strand_id
1 'polypeptide(L)'
;MHNYNIKSLKGLKHYQPKWNSGETKTIRVPIKLADKVLEIAHKIDNNEVSNDVNLIDSLLLIIEKIDNKETGFKSNGAGKLIKELKSLVS
;
A
#
# COMPACT_ATOMS: atom_id res chain seq x y z
N MET A 1 32.95 -22.56 27.77
CA MET A 1 32.18 -21.32 28.01
C MET A 1 33.01 -20.16 27.48
N HIS A 2 32.51 -19.42 26.48
CA HIS A 2 33.25 -18.28 25.91
C HIS A 2 33.14 -17.08 26.87
N ASN A 3 34.29 -16.56 27.32
CA ASN A 3 34.37 -15.35 28.14
C ASN A 3 34.09 -14.12 27.26
N TYR A 4 32.85 -13.65 27.26
CA TYR A 4 32.49 -12.39 26.62
C TYR A 4 33.03 -11.21 27.45
N ASN A 5 33.78 -10.32 26.80
CA ASN A 5 34.26 -9.09 27.43
C ASN A 5 33.09 -8.13 27.65
N ILE A 6 32.52 -8.07 28.84
CA ILE A 6 31.36 -7.23 29.19
C ILE A 6 31.62 -5.73 28.88
N LYS A 7 32.89 -5.30 28.85
CA LYS A 7 33.24 -3.92 28.47
C LYS A 7 33.00 -3.62 26.98
N SER A 8 32.97 -4.62 26.10
CA SER A 8 32.65 -4.40 24.67
C SER A 8 31.17 -4.09 24.42
N LEU A 9 30.31 -4.34 25.41
CA LEU A 9 28.88 -4.01 25.33
C LEU A 9 28.58 -2.58 25.82
N LYS A 10 29.52 -1.96 26.54
CA LYS A 10 29.40 -0.55 26.98
C LYS A 10 29.57 0.38 25.78
N GLY A 11 28.47 0.77 25.17
CA GLY A 11 28.43 1.73 24.05
C GLY A 11 27.65 1.24 22.83
N LEU A 12 27.19 0.00 22.84
CA LEU A 12 26.29 -0.50 21.81
C LEU A 12 24.92 0.16 21.98
N LYS A 13 24.54 0.99 21.02
CA LYS A 13 23.16 1.50 20.91
C LYS A 13 22.30 0.39 20.33
N HIS A 14 21.08 0.26 20.86
CA HIS A 14 20.10 -0.63 20.25
C HIS A 14 19.86 -0.18 18.80
N TYR A 15 19.88 -1.12 17.86
CA TYR A 15 19.59 -0.82 16.47
C TYR A 15 18.17 -0.25 16.38
N GLN A 16 18.04 0.96 15.87
CA GLN A 16 16.74 1.51 15.55
C GLN A 16 16.49 1.32 14.05
N PRO A 17 15.48 0.53 13.67
CA PRO A 17 15.11 0.43 12.27
C PRO A 17 14.68 1.82 11.77
N LYS A 18 15.11 2.16 10.55
CA LYS A 18 14.68 3.39 9.86
C LYS A 18 13.28 3.27 9.24
N TRP A 19 12.62 2.13 9.44
CA TRP A 19 11.28 1.83 8.95
C TRP A 19 10.25 2.28 9.98
N ASN A 20 9.17 2.90 9.53
CA ASN A 20 8.02 3.26 10.37
C ASN A 20 7.30 2.00 10.87
N SER A 21 7.25 0.97 10.01
CA SER A 21 6.81 -0.38 10.31
C SER A 21 7.96 -1.10 11.04
N GLY A 22 7.83 -1.23 12.36
CA GLY A 22 8.92 -1.73 13.22
C GLY A 22 9.32 -3.20 12.98
N GLU A 23 8.44 -4.01 12.40
CA GLU A 23 8.72 -5.42 12.07
C GLU A 23 9.19 -5.58 10.63
N THR A 24 10.37 -6.20 10.44
CA THR A 24 10.94 -6.46 9.11
C THR A 24 11.41 -7.90 8.98
N LYS A 25 11.45 -8.42 7.75
CA LYS A 25 11.92 -9.77 7.44
C LYS A 25 12.80 -9.75 6.20
N THR A 26 13.89 -10.49 6.22
CA THR A 26 14.78 -10.63 5.07
C THR A 26 14.17 -11.56 4.02
N ILE A 27 14.14 -11.11 2.76
CA ILE A 27 13.74 -11.90 1.59
C ILE A 27 14.86 -11.92 0.55
N ARG A 28 14.87 -12.93 -0.34
CA ARG A 28 15.79 -12.98 -1.48
C ARG A 28 15.03 -12.64 -2.76
N VAL A 29 15.56 -11.72 -3.54
CA VAL A 29 14.99 -11.29 -4.83
C VAL A 29 16.09 -11.24 -5.90
N PRO A 30 15.76 -11.46 -7.18
CA PRO A 30 16.69 -11.20 -8.28
C PRO A 30 17.20 -9.75 -8.24
N ILE A 31 18.49 -9.55 -8.52
CA ILE A 31 19.14 -8.22 -8.47
C ILE A 31 18.38 -7.19 -9.32
N LYS A 32 17.89 -7.60 -10.50
CA LYS A 32 17.10 -6.75 -11.41
C LYS A 32 15.78 -6.21 -10.82
N LEU A 33 15.32 -6.74 -9.69
CA LEU A 33 14.10 -6.32 -8.99
C LEU A 33 14.39 -5.61 -7.66
N ALA A 34 15.64 -5.59 -7.19
CA ALA A 34 15.99 -5.11 -5.86
C ALA A 34 15.50 -3.67 -5.62
N ASP A 35 15.82 -2.77 -6.54
CA ASP A 35 15.48 -1.35 -6.41
C ASP A 35 13.95 -1.13 -6.43
N LYS A 36 13.23 -1.84 -7.29
CA LYS A 36 11.76 -1.75 -7.37
C LYS A 36 11.08 -2.26 -6.11
N VAL A 37 11.55 -3.39 -5.58
CA VAL A 37 11.02 -3.96 -4.34
C VAL A 37 11.27 -3.01 -3.17
N LEU A 38 12.46 -2.41 -3.11
CA LEU A 38 12.82 -1.44 -2.07
C LEU A 38 11.97 -0.17 -2.17
N GLU A 39 11.77 0.35 -3.39
CA GLU A 39 10.92 1.52 -3.64
C GLU A 39 9.48 1.28 -3.18
N ILE A 40 8.89 0.13 -3.55
CA ILE A 40 7.54 -0.24 -3.11
C ILE A 40 7.48 -0.38 -1.60
N ALA A 41 8.46 -1.05 -0.99
CA ALA A 41 8.51 -1.20 0.47
C ALA A 41 8.53 0.16 1.18
N HIS A 42 9.32 1.13 0.68
CA HIS A 42 9.34 2.49 1.23
C HIS A 42 8.03 3.23 1.07
N LYS A 43 7.37 3.12 -0.10
CA LYS A 43 6.05 3.72 -0.30
C LYS A 43 5.03 3.14 0.68
N ILE A 44 5.05 1.83 0.92
CA ILE A 44 4.15 1.18 1.89
C ILE A 44 4.44 1.71 3.30
N ASP A 45 5.71 1.75 3.66
CA ASP A 45 6.16 2.18 4.98
C ASP A 45 5.87 3.65 5.29
N ASN A 46 5.84 4.51 4.26
CA ASN A 46 5.46 5.91 4.36
C ASN A 46 3.95 6.15 4.20
N ASN A 47 3.15 5.09 4.04
CA ASN A 47 1.71 5.18 3.75
C ASN A 47 1.40 5.95 2.43
N GLU A 48 2.36 5.94 1.49
CA GLU A 48 2.29 6.55 0.16
C GLU A 48 1.76 5.58 -0.92
N VAL A 49 1.60 4.28 -0.59
CA VAL A 49 0.82 3.39 -1.45
C VAL A 49 -0.64 3.74 -1.25
N SER A 50 -1.14 4.63 -2.10
CA SER A 50 -2.56 4.76 -2.29
C SER A 50 -3.11 3.40 -2.71
N ASN A 51 -4.21 2.98 -2.11
CA ASN A 51 -5.01 1.83 -2.57
C ASN A 51 -5.65 2.09 -3.96
N ASP A 52 -5.05 2.97 -4.77
CA ASP A 52 -5.61 3.51 -6.02
C ASP A 52 -5.78 2.44 -7.09
N VAL A 53 -5.11 1.30 -6.98
CA VAL A 53 -5.40 0.15 -7.85
C VAL A 53 -6.88 -0.24 -7.73
N ASN A 54 -7.42 -0.30 -6.51
CA ASN A 54 -8.84 -0.57 -6.29
C ASN A 54 -9.75 0.60 -6.71
N LEU A 55 -9.27 1.85 -6.60
CA LEU A 55 -10.05 3.02 -6.97
C LEU A 55 -10.19 3.13 -8.50
N ILE A 56 -9.10 2.96 -9.24
CA ILE A 56 -9.09 3.00 -10.72
C ILE A 56 -9.97 1.88 -11.27
N ASP A 57 -9.84 0.65 -10.76
CA ASP A 57 -10.67 -0.48 -11.19
C ASP A 57 -12.16 -0.24 -10.89
N SER A 58 -12.46 0.32 -9.72
CA SER A 58 -13.85 0.67 -9.36
C SER A 58 -14.43 1.79 -10.22
N LEU A 59 -13.62 2.78 -10.59
CA LEU A 59 -14.04 3.87 -11.49
C LEU A 59 -14.25 3.37 -12.92
N LEU A 60 -13.38 2.48 -13.42
CA LEU A 60 -13.55 1.84 -14.73
C LEU A 60 -14.86 1.05 -14.81
N LEU A 61 -15.19 0.29 -13.77
CA LEU A 61 -16.48 -0.41 -13.67
C LEU A 61 -17.67 0.55 -13.69
N ILE A 62 -17.58 1.69 -13.00
CA ILE A 62 -18.65 2.69 -13.02
C ILE A 62 -18.82 3.30 -14.42
N ILE A 63 -17.72 3.57 -15.13
CA ILE A 63 -17.76 4.09 -16.51
C ILE A 63 -18.45 3.09 -17.44
N GLU A 64 -18.11 1.80 -17.35
CA GLU A 64 -18.76 0.75 -18.14
C GLU A 64 -20.28 0.71 -17.91
N LYS A 65 -20.73 0.83 -16.66
CA LYS A 65 -22.17 0.87 -16.32
C LYS A 65 -22.87 2.12 -16.88
N ILE A 66 -22.17 3.25 -16.94
CA ILE A 66 -22.66 4.49 -17.55
C ILE A 66 -22.81 4.32 -19.07
N ASP A 67 -21.78 3.78 -19.73
CA ASP A 67 -21.75 3.56 -21.18
C ASP A 67 -22.85 2.59 -21.63
N ASN A 68 -23.07 1.53 -20.84
CA ASN A 68 -24.14 0.55 -21.04
C ASN A 68 -25.54 1.09 -20.65
N LYS A 69 -25.63 2.30 -20.10
CA LYS A 69 -26.88 2.94 -19.63
C LYS A 69 -27.64 2.02 -18.68
N GLU A 70 -26.96 1.41 -17.72
CA GLU A 70 -27.61 0.53 -16.75
C GLU A 70 -28.66 1.25 -15.90
N THR A 71 -29.67 0.52 -15.46
CA THR A 71 -30.74 1.07 -14.61
C THR A 71 -30.16 1.53 -13.26
N GLY A 72 -30.19 2.85 -13.02
CA GLY A 72 -29.56 3.50 -11.86
C GLY A 72 -28.28 4.29 -12.18
N PHE A 73 -27.81 4.24 -13.44
CA PHE A 73 -26.64 4.95 -13.96
C PHE A 73 -26.98 5.91 -15.12
N LYS A 74 -28.27 6.05 -15.48
CA LYS A 74 -28.74 6.97 -16.53
C LYS A 74 -28.86 8.40 -16.01
N SER A 75 -28.79 9.39 -16.90
CA SER A 75 -28.92 10.82 -16.58
C SER A 75 -30.22 11.18 -15.85
N ASN A 76 -31.32 10.47 -16.13
CA ASN A 76 -32.63 10.66 -15.51
C ASN A 76 -32.88 9.75 -14.29
N GLY A 77 -31.87 8.99 -13.85
CA GLY A 77 -31.98 8.04 -12.75
C GLY A 77 -30.61 7.55 -12.30
N ALA A 78 -29.87 8.43 -11.62
CA ALA A 78 -28.48 8.22 -11.20
C ALA A 78 -28.32 7.78 -9.73
N GLY A 79 -29.39 7.32 -9.08
CA GLY A 79 -29.37 6.98 -7.64
C GLY A 79 -28.35 5.90 -7.28
N LYS A 80 -28.13 4.90 -8.15
CA LYS A 80 -27.10 3.87 -7.93
C LYS A 80 -25.70 4.41 -8.17
N LEU A 81 -25.51 5.19 -9.23
CA LEU A 81 -24.24 5.89 -9.51
C LEU A 81 -23.80 6.73 -8.30
N ILE A 82 -24.69 7.56 -7.75
CA ILE A 82 -24.39 8.41 -6.59
C ILE A 82 -24.03 7.55 -5.37
N LYS A 83 -24.70 6.43 -5.16
CA LYS A 83 -24.41 5.51 -4.05
C LYS A 83 -23.02 4.88 -4.19
N GLU A 84 -22.66 4.40 -5.39
CA GLU A 84 -21.35 3.80 -5.65
C GLU A 84 -20.21 4.83 -5.57
N LEU A 85 -20.41 6.03 -6.10
CA LEU A 85 -19.43 7.12 -5.96
C LEU A 85 -19.22 7.49 -4.48
N LYS A 86 -20.29 7.54 -3.68
CA LYS A 86 -20.17 7.81 -2.23
C LYS A 86 -19.36 6.73 -1.51
N SER A 87 -19.53 5.46 -1.85
CA SER A 87 -18.73 4.38 -1.25
C SER A 87 -17.26 4.38 -1.65
N LEU A 88 -16.87 5.13 -2.68
CA LEU A 88 -15.46 5.28 -3.08
C LEU A 88 -14.73 6.40 -2.31
N VAL A 89 -15.48 7.34 -1.74
CA VAL A 89 -14.93 8.51 -1.04
C VAL A 89 -15.24 8.53 0.46
N SER A 90 -15.99 7.55 0.96
CA SER A 90 -16.34 7.38 2.38
C SER A 90 -15.53 6.24 2.97
#